data_AF-A0A956R3W4-F1
#
_entry.id   AF-A0A956R3W4-F1
#
_cell.length_a   1.000
_cell.length_b   1.000
_cell.length_c   1.000
_cell.angle_alpha   90.00
_cell.angle_beta   90.00
_cell.angle_gamma   90.00
#
_symmetry.space_group_name_H-M   'P 1'
#
loop_
_entity.id
_entity.type
_entity.pdbx_description
1 polymer ?
#
loop_
_entity_poly.entity_id
_entity_poly.type
_entity_poly.pdbx_seq_one_letter_code
_entity_poly.pdbx_strand_id
1 'polypeptide(L)' 'IIDLTSVEVIDTATAHHLGKMIRALGLLGCQAVVSGMSPEVAQILVGLDVDFGAVRIHRTLAAALRAVIARGQ' A
#
# COMPACT_ATOMS: atom_id res chain seq x y z
N ILE A 1 2.57 -5.90 5.84
CA ILE A 1 2.00 -4.53 5.87
C ILE A 1 3.09 -3.58 5.38
N ILE A 2 2.77 -2.62 4.51
CA ILE A 2 3.68 -1.60 4.01
C ILE A 2 3.23 -0.26 4.59
N ASP A 3 4.05 0.38 5.42
CA ASP A 3 3.69 1.64 6.08
C ASP A 3 4.25 2.85 5.33
N LEU A 4 3.38 3.80 5.03
CA LEU A 4 3.69 5.04 4.30
C LEU A 4 3.49 6.29 5.17
N THR A 5 3.43 6.17 6.50
CA THR A 5 3.07 7.28 7.40
C THR A 5 3.99 8.50 7.25
N SER A 6 5.27 8.29 6.95
CA SER A 6 6.26 9.36 6.74
C SER A 6 6.48 9.72 5.27
N VAL A 7 5.65 9.21 4.35
CA VAL A 7 5.72 9.53 2.93
C VAL A 7 4.81 10.71 2.66
N GLU A 8 5.40 11.88 2.48
CA GLU A 8 4.68 13.11 2.15
C GLU A 8 4.60 13.33 0.64
N VAL A 9 5.65 12.93 -0.09
CA VAL A 9 5.75 13.05 -1.55
C VAL A 9 6.23 11.73 -2.11
N ILE A 10 5.67 11.33 -3.25
CA ILE A 10 6.10 10.14 -3.99
C ILE A 10 6.37 10.51 -5.45
N ASP A 11 7.51 10.07 -5.97
CA ASP A 11 7.83 10.21 -7.39
C ASP A 11 7.35 9.00 -8.22
N THR A 12 7.37 9.16 -9.54
CA THR A 12 6.96 8.13 -10.50
C THR A 12 7.74 6.83 -10.33
N ALA A 13 9.05 6.90 -10.10
CA ALA A 13 9.90 5.71 -10.00
C ALA A 13 9.59 4.89 -8.74
N THR A 14 9.41 5.57 -7.61
CA THR A 14 9.07 4.99 -6.31
C THR A 14 7.67 4.38 -6.36
N ALA A 15 6.71 5.08 -6.96
CA ALA A 15 5.35 4.59 -7.14
C ALA A 15 5.34 3.28 -7.97
N HIS A 16 6.04 3.25 -9.11
CA HIS A 16 6.14 2.03 -9.92
C HIS A 16 6.86 0.88 -9.19
N HIS A 17 7.90 1.16 -8.40
CA HIS A 17 8.55 0.13 -7.58
C HIS A 17 7.61 -0.42 -6.51
N LEU A 18 6.84 0.43 -5.85
CA LEU A 18 5.83 0.03 -4.87
C LEU A 18 4.78 -0.90 -5.51
N GLY A 19 4.28 -0.54 -6.69
CA GLY A 19 3.35 -1.39 -7.46
C GLY A 19 3.97 -2.73 -7.85
N LYS A 20 5.22 -2.76 -8.33
CA LYS A 20 5.95 -3.99 -8.64
C LYS A 20 6.11 -4.88 -7.41
N MET A 21 6.46 -4.31 -6.25
CA MET A 21 6.60 -5.03 -4.99
C MET A 21 5.27 -5.67 -4.56
N ILE A 22 4.17 -4.92 -4.63
CA ILE A 22 2.83 -5.43 -4.28
C ILE A 22 2.42 -6.59 -5.19
N ARG A 23 2.67 -6.49 -6.50
CA ARG A 23 2.42 -7.60 -7.44
C ARG A 23 3.29 -8.83 -7.15
N ALA A 24 4.58 -8.63 -6.88
CA ALA A 24 5.48 -9.71 -6.53
C ALA A 24 5.03 -10.45 -5.26
N LEU A 25 4.58 -9.73 -4.23
CA LEU A 25 4.00 -10.34 -3.03
C LEU A 25 2.77 -11.21 -3.36
N GLY A 26 1.89 -10.75 -4.26
CA GLY A 26 0.76 -11.54 -4.73
C GLY A 26 1.17 -12.85 -5.41
N LEU A 27 2.23 -12.82 -6.23
CA LEU A 27 2.78 -14.02 -6.87
C LEU A 27 3.38 -15.02 -5.86
N LEU A 28 3.83 -14.53 -4.71
CA LEU A 28 4.33 -15.35 -3.60
C LEU A 28 3.20 -15.86 -2.67
N GLY A 29 1.93 -15.66 -3.05
CA GLY A 29 0.78 -16.03 -2.22
C GLY A 29 0.58 -15.13 -1.00
N CYS A 30 1.25 -13.98 -0.94
CA CYS A 30 1.13 -13.02 0.16
C CYS A 30 0.07 -11.97 -0.15
N GLN A 31 -0.76 -11.64 0.83
CA GLN A 31 -1.67 -10.50 0.72
C GLN A 31 -0.99 -9.23 1.24
N ALA A 32 -0.70 -8.28 0.35
CA ALA A 32 -0.22 -6.96 0.72
C ALA A 32 -1.34 -6.10 1.35
N VAL A 33 -0.96 -5.30 2.35
CA VAL A 33 -1.80 -4.28 3.00
C VAL A 33 -0.94 -3.04 3.17
N VAL A 34 -1.47 -1.88 2.82
CA VAL A 34 -0.79 -0.58 2.97
C VAL A 34 -1.39 0.18 4.15
N SER A 35 -0.55 0.84 4.94
CA SER A 35 -0.95 1.73 6.02
C SER A 35 -0.34 3.12 5.85
N GLY A 36 -0.92 4.12 6.54
CA GLY A 36 -0.34 5.46 6.61
C GLY A 36 -0.54 6.31 5.35
N MET A 37 -1.40 5.91 4.42
CA MET A 37 -1.61 6.65 3.17
C MET A 37 -2.39 7.95 3.41
N SER A 38 -1.77 9.07 3.06
CA SER A 38 -2.41 10.39 3.01
C SER A 38 -3.31 10.51 1.76
N PRO A 39 -4.35 11.37 1.75
CA PRO A 39 -5.20 11.54 0.58
C PRO A 39 -4.42 12.17 -0.59
N GLU A 40 -3.45 13.01 -0.27
CA GLU A 40 -2.56 13.65 -1.24
C GLU A 40 -1.68 12.62 -1.97
N VAL A 41 -1.04 11.71 -1.23
CA VAL A 41 -0.26 10.61 -1.83
C VAL A 41 -1.15 9.71 -2.68
N ALA A 42 -2.37 9.40 -2.22
CA ALA A 42 -3.32 8.62 -3.02
C ALA A 42 -3.66 9.31 -4.35
N GLN A 43 -3.88 10.62 -4.33
CA GLN A 43 -4.17 11.40 -5.53
C GLN A 43 -2.98 11.41 -6.50
N ILE A 44 -1.75 11.56 -5.98
CA ILE A 44 -0.52 11.49 -6.77
C ILE A 44 -0.40 10.12 -7.43
N LEU A 45 -0.59 9.04 -6.67
CA LEU A 45 -0.51 7.66 -7.17
C LEU A 45 -1.52 7.38 -8.29
N VAL A 46 -2.73 7.92 -8.18
CA VAL A 46 -3.74 7.85 -9.25
C VAL A 46 -3.29 8.64 -10.48
N GLY A 47 -2.77 9.85 -10.29
CA GLY A 47 -2.26 10.68 -11.40
C GLY A 47 -1.05 10.07 -12.12
N LEU A 48 -0.29 9.20 -11.45
CA LEU A 48 0.85 8.48 -12.00
C LEU A 48 0.46 7.17 -12.73
N ASP A 49 -0.83 6.83 -12.80
CA ASP A 49 -1.36 5.60 -13.42
C ASP A 49 -0.69 4.31 -12.88
N VAL A 50 -0.45 4.28 -11.56
CA VAL A 50 0.15 3.10 -10.91
C VAL A 50 -0.91 2.13 -10.45
N ASP A 51 -0.90 0.95 -11.07
CA ASP A 51 -1.77 -0.16 -10.66
C ASP A 51 -1.24 -0.90 -9.42
N PHE A 52 -2.02 -0.81 -8.34
CA PHE A 52 -1.82 -1.51 -7.08
C PHE A 52 -2.67 -2.78 -6.93
N GLY A 53 -3.50 -3.11 -7.92
CA GLY A 53 -4.42 -4.24 -7.91
C GLY A 53 -5.37 -4.19 -6.71
N ALA A 54 -5.69 -5.36 -6.14
CA ALA A 54 -6.59 -5.51 -5.00
C ALA A 54 -5.90 -5.26 -3.64
N VAL A 55 -5.10 -4.20 -3.51
CA VAL A 55 -4.44 -3.86 -2.23
C VAL A 55 -5.43 -3.20 -1.27
N ARG A 56 -5.43 -3.60 0.01
CA ARG A 56 -6.20 -2.90 1.05
C ARG A 56 -5.35 -1.79 1.65
N ILE A 57 -5.95 -0.62 1.79
CA ILE A 57 -5.29 0.58 2.35
C ILE A 57 -5.98 0.94 3.67
N HIS A 58 -5.18 1.24 4.69
CA HIS A 58 -5.65 1.73 5.98
C HIS A 58 -4.98 3.05 6.33
N ARG A 59 -5.70 3.93 7.04
CA ARG A 59 -5.17 5.24 7.43
C ARG A 59 -4.03 5.16 8.45
N THR A 60 -3.99 4.11 9.27
CA THR A 60 -2.98 3.94 10.32
C THR A 60 -2.44 2.52 10.35
N LEU A 61 -1.19 2.36 10.79
CA LEU A 61 -0.57 1.05 11.01
C LEU A 61 -1.40 0.19 11.98
N ALA A 62 -1.93 0.80 13.04
CA ALA A 62 -2.78 0.11 14.02
C ALA A 62 -4.05 -0.48 13.38
N ALA A 63 -4.69 0.24 12.46
CA ALA A 63 -5.86 -0.28 11.74
C ALA A 63 -5.49 -1.42 10.78
N ALA A 64 -4.36 -1.32 10.09
CA ALA A 64 -3.86 -2.39 9.23
C ALA A 64 -3.51 -3.66 10.04
N LEU A 65 -2.82 -3.51 11.17
CA LEU A 65 -2.47 -4.61 12.06
C LEU A 65 -3.71 -5.33 12.57
N ARG A 66 -4.71 -4.59 13.09
CA ARG A 66 -5.99 -5.18 13.50
C ARG A 66 -6.66 -5.95 12.35
N ALA A 67 -6.66 -5.39 11.15
CA ALA A 67 -7.29 -6.00 9.99
C ALA A 67 -6.57 -7.27 9.48
N VAL A 68 -5.26 -7.41 9.75
CA VAL A 68 -4.47 -8.61 9.39
C VAL A 68 -4.58 -9.67 10.48
N ILE A 69 -4.44 -9.28 11.75
CA ILE A 69 -4.54 -10.21 12.90
C ILE A 69 -5.94 -10.85 12.96
N ALA A 70 -7.00 -10.06 12.74
CA ALA A 70 -8.37 -10.57 12.74
C ALA A 70 -8.67 -11.59 11.63
N ARG A 71 -7.80 -11.77 10.62
CA ARG A 71 -7.95 -12.79 9.57
C ARG A 71 -7.15 -14.07 9.84
N GLY A 72 -6.23 -14.03 10.80
CA GLY A 72 -5.42 -15.18 11.18
C GLY A 72 -6.01 -16.03 12.30
N GLN A 73 -7.29 -15.81 12.64
CA GLN A 73 -8.10 -16.64 13.54
C GLN A 73 -9.19 -17.35 12.76
#